data_AF-A0A5B0LZ05-F1
#
_entry.id   AF-A0A5B0LZ05-F1
#
_cell.length_a   1.000
_cell.length_b   1.000
_cell.length_c   1.000
_cell.angle_alpha   90.00
_cell.angle_beta   90.00
_cell.angle_gamma   90.00
#
_symmetry.space_group_name_H-M   'P 1'
#
loop_
_entity.id
_entity.type
_entity.pdbx_description
1 polymer ?
#
loop_
_entity_poly.entity_id
_entity_poly.type
_entity_poly.pdbx_seq_one_letter_code
_entity_poly.pdbx_strand_id
1 'polypeptide(L)'
;MAASMSDILQVQRLSPDATIPTRGSKFAAGYDLYASKDTTILKGGRAVVPTDITIAVPPSTYGRVAPRSGLAVKHGINTGAGVIDEDYRGPVGVVLFNHGEQDFQVI
;
A
#
# COMPACT_ATOMS: atom_id res chain seq x y z
N MET A 1 -9.10 -22.56 17.13
CA MET A 1 -9.78 -22.76 15.83
C MET A 1 -8.75 -22.58 14.74
N ALA A 2 -8.62 -23.53 13.82
CA ALA A 2 -7.74 -23.36 12.65
C ALA A 2 -8.38 -22.32 11.74
N ALA A 3 -7.61 -21.30 11.35
CA ALA A 3 -8.03 -20.38 10.30
C ALA A 3 -8.35 -21.21 9.05
N SER A 4 -9.55 -21.02 8.49
CA SER A 4 -9.87 -21.58 7.19
C SER A 4 -9.00 -20.87 6.14
N MET A 5 -8.68 -21.50 5.01
CA MET A 5 -7.91 -20.84 3.93
C MET A 5 -8.57 -19.54 3.43
N SER A 6 -9.87 -19.38 3.67
CA SER A 6 -10.61 -18.12 3.45
C SER A 6 -10.20 -16.99 4.40
N ASP A 7 -9.67 -17.24 5.58
CA ASP A 7 -9.37 -16.19 6.59
C ASP A 7 -7.99 -15.53 6.40
N ILE A 8 -7.29 -15.83 5.31
CA ILE A 8 -5.90 -15.42 5.07
C ILE A 8 -5.85 -14.38 3.94
N LEU A 9 -5.09 -13.30 4.15
CA LEU A 9 -4.75 -12.37 3.08
C LEU A 9 -3.88 -13.09 2.03
N GLN A 10 -4.39 -13.23 0.82
CA GLN A 10 -3.63 -13.78 -0.31
C GLN A 10 -2.93 -12.66 -1.06
N VAL A 11 -1.68 -12.89 -1.46
CA VAL A 11 -0.86 -11.91 -2.18
C VAL A 11 -0.17 -12.61 -3.34
N GLN A 12 -0.27 -12.03 -4.53
CA GLN A 12 0.47 -12.46 -5.71
C GLN A 12 1.36 -11.33 -6.20
N ARG A 13 2.61 -11.67 -6.52
CA ARG A 13 3.53 -10.78 -7.24
C ARG A 13 3.19 -10.81 -8.73
N LEU A 14 3.05 -9.64 -9.32
CA LEU A 14 2.81 -9.42 -10.74
C LEU A 14 4.11 -9.18 -11.53
N SER A 15 5.20 -8.87 -10.82
CA SER A 15 6.54 -8.69 -11.40
C SER A 15 7.65 -9.19 -10.46
N PRO A 16 8.89 -9.33 -10.96
CA PRO A 16 10.06 -9.62 -10.11
C PRO A 16 10.39 -8.51 -9.09
N ASP A 17 10.00 -7.26 -9.38
CA ASP A 17 10.29 -6.09 -8.55
C ASP A 17 9.31 -5.96 -7.37
N ALA A 18 8.21 -6.73 -7.39
CA ALA A 18 7.22 -6.74 -6.33
C ALA A 18 7.76 -7.36 -5.03
N THR A 19 7.53 -6.66 -3.91
CA THR A 19 7.85 -7.17 -2.57
C THR A 19 6.57 -7.58 -1.84
N ILE A 20 6.58 -8.76 -1.21
CA ILE A 20 5.46 -9.23 -0.40
C ILE A 20 5.30 -8.33 0.84
N PRO A 21 4.10 -7.81 1.15
CA PRO A 21 3.87 -6.95 2.30
C PRO A 21 4.30 -7.62 3.62
N THR A 22 4.96 -6.87 4.49
CA THR A 22 5.44 -7.39 5.78
C THR A 22 4.80 -6.66 6.95
N ARG A 23 4.80 -7.28 8.14
CA ARG A 23 4.41 -6.60 9.38
C ARG A 23 5.65 -6.15 10.12
N GLY A 24 5.71 -4.87 10.47
CA GLY A 24 6.83 -4.32 11.26
C GLY A 24 6.93 -4.86 12.70
N SER A 25 5.87 -5.50 13.22
CA SER A 25 5.90 -6.21 14.50
C SER A 25 4.76 -7.23 14.59
N LYS A 26 4.82 -8.11 15.59
CA LYS A 26 3.76 -9.10 15.88
C LYS A 26 2.38 -8.48 16.05
N PHE A 27 2.30 -7.25 16.57
CA PHE A 27 1.05 -6.55 16.88
C PHE A 27 0.79 -5.36 15.95
N ALA A 28 1.53 -5.25 14.85
CA ALA A 28 1.31 -4.19 13.88
C ALA A 28 -0.11 -4.27 13.31
N ALA A 29 -0.78 -3.12 13.22
CA ALA A 29 -2.16 -3.04 12.73
C ALA A 29 -2.28 -3.35 11.23
N GLY A 30 -1.23 -3.07 10.45
CA GLY A 30 -1.22 -3.25 8.99
C GLY A 30 0.06 -3.89 8.49
N TYR A 31 0.11 -4.05 7.17
CA TYR A 31 1.28 -4.50 6.43
C TYR A 31 1.91 -3.30 5.70
N ASP A 32 3.23 -3.23 5.69
CA ASP A 32 3.96 -2.27 4.88
C ASP A 32 3.82 -2.66 3.39
N LEU A 33 3.44 -1.69 2.57
CA LEU A 33 3.44 -1.79 1.11
C LEU A 33 4.73 -1.19 0.56
N TYR A 34 5.24 -1.77 -0.51
CA TYR A 34 6.51 -1.38 -1.13
C TYR A 34 6.26 -0.90 -2.55
N ALA A 35 7.00 0.13 -2.95
CA ALA A 35 7.02 0.55 -4.34
C ALA A 35 7.75 -0.51 -5.19
N SER A 36 7.23 -0.82 -6.36
CA SER A 36 7.92 -1.65 -7.35
C SER A 36 8.81 -0.84 -8.29
N LYS A 37 8.60 0.48 -8.35
CA LYS A 37 9.33 1.40 -9.25
C LYS A 37 9.49 2.77 -8.63
N ASP A 38 10.60 3.41 -8.96
CA ASP A 38 10.89 4.79 -8.61
C ASP A 38 9.75 5.72 -9.06
N THR A 39 9.25 6.53 -8.14
CA THR A 39 8.16 7.47 -8.39
C THR A 39 8.44 8.79 -7.71
N THR A 40 8.40 9.89 -8.47
CA THR A 40 8.49 11.24 -7.90
C THR A 40 7.10 11.84 -7.78
N ILE A 41 6.75 12.31 -6.58
CA ILE A 41 5.52 13.05 -6.32
C ILE A 41 5.88 14.52 -6.19
N LEU A 42 5.53 15.30 -7.21
CA LEU A 42 5.80 16.73 -7.22
C LEU A 42 5.15 17.43 -6.02
N LYS A 43 5.81 18.48 -5.53
CA LYS A 43 5.28 19.38 -4.50
C LYS A 43 3.85 19.81 -4.82
N GLY A 44 2.92 19.65 -3.88
CA GLY A 44 1.50 19.99 -4.06
C GLY A 44 0.73 19.06 -5.01
N GLY A 45 1.41 18.05 -5.57
CA GLY A 45 0.86 17.12 -6.54
C GLY A 45 0.40 15.80 -5.93
N ARG A 46 0.09 14.86 -6.83
CA ARG A 46 -0.26 13.48 -6.50
C ARG A 46 0.31 12.53 -7.55
N ALA A 47 0.61 11.30 -7.14
CA ALA A 47 0.97 10.22 -8.05
C ALA A 47 0.39 8.89 -7.56
N VAL A 48 0.35 7.91 -8.46
CA VAL A 48 0.07 6.51 -8.11
C VAL A 48 1.41 5.79 -8.07
N VAL A 49 1.79 5.31 -6.89
CA VAL A 49 3.00 4.50 -6.71
C VAL A 49 2.64 3.03 -7.00
N PRO A 50 3.25 2.39 -8.00
CA PRO A 50 2.99 0.99 -8.30
C PRO A 50 3.60 0.09 -7.22
N THR A 51 2.93 -1.01 -6.89
CA THR A 51 3.44 -2.02 -5.95
C THR A 51 3.71 -3.37 -6.61
N ASP A 52 3.23 -3.55 -7.85
CA ASP A 52 3.23 -4.79 -8.62
C ASP A 52 2.73 -6.01 -7.83
N ILE A 53 1.81 -5.83 -6.89
CA ILE A 53 1.06 -6.92 -6.26
C ILE A 53 -0.43 -6.85 -6.62
N THR A 54 -1.08 -7.99 -6.55
CA THR A 54 -2.54 -8.09 -6.40
C THR A 54 -2.83 -8.84 -5.10
N ILE A 55 -3.97 -8.53 -4.49
CA ILE A 55 -4.38 -9.13 -3.22
C ILE A 55 -5.80 -9.69 -3.29
N ALA A 56 -6.08 -10.68 -2.47
CA ALA A 56 -7.42 -11.06 -2.08
C ALA A 56 -7.51 -10.97 -0.56
N VAL A 57 -8.31 -10.03 -0.06
CA VAL A 57 -8.52 -9.85 1.37
C VAL A 57 -9.42 -10.97 1.92
N PRO A 58 -9.36 -11.25 3.24
CA PRO A 58 -10.29 -12.19 3.86
C PRO A 58 -11.76 -11.78 3.63
N PRO A 59 -12.71 -12.73 3.53
CA PRO A 59 -14.12 -12.44 3.36
C PRO A 59 -14.68 -11.48 4.39
N SER A 60 -15.65 -10.65 3.99
CA SER A 60 -16.28 -9.63 4.84
C SER A 60 -15.30 -8.60 5.39
N THR A 61 -14.17 -8.39 4.71
CA THR A 61 -13.20 -7.33 5.00
C THR A 61 -12.90 -6.52 3.74
N TYR A 62 -12.25 -5.37 3.92
CA TYR A 62 -11.70 -4.59 2.82
C TYR A 62 -10.24 -4.27 3.12
N GLY A 63 -9.46 -4.02 2.08
CA GLY A 63 -8.10 -3.53 2.23
C GLY A 63 -8.12 -2.02 2.40
N ARG A 64 -7.59 -1.51 3.52
CA ARG A 64 -7.37 -0.06 3.68
C ARG A 64 -5.91 0.29 3.45
N VAL A 65 -5.63 1.05 2.39
CA VAL A 65 -4.31 1.69 2.22
C VAL A 65 -4.27 2.90 3.14
N ALA A 66 -3.38 2.84 4.13
CA ALA A 66 -3.27 3.82 5.20
C ALA A 66 -1.91 4.53 5.18
N PRO A 67 -1.82 5.78 5.68
CA PRO A 67 -0.58 6.52 5.63
C PRO A 67 0.43 5.97 6.63
N ARG A 68 1.70 5.94 6.24
CA ARG A 68 2.83 5.71 7.16
C ARG A 68 3.09 7.00 7.93
N SER A 69 2.86 6.98 9.24
CA SER A 69 2.91 8.18 10.09
C SER A 69 4.20 8.98 9.96
N GLY A 70 5.34 8.30 9.84
CA GLY A 70 6.64 8.96 9.64
C GLY A 70 6.72 9.78 8.35
N LEU A 71 6.09 9.32 7.25
CA LEU A 71 6.07 10.05 5.99
C LEU A 71 5.12 11.25 6.04
N ALA A 72 3.98 11.10 6.72
CA ALA A 72 3.04 12.19 6.94
C ALA A 72 3.70 13.34 7.73
N VAL A 73 4.37 13.02 8.85
CA VAL A 73 4.98 14.04 9.72
C VAL A 73 6.23 14.67 9.11
N LYS A 74 7.11 13.87 8.48
CA LYS A 74 8.41 14.36 8.01
C LYS A 74 8.38 14.99 6.62
N HIS A 75 7.45 14.53 5.77
CA HIS A 75 7.45 14.87 4.34
C HIS A 75 6.10 15.39 3.84
N GLY A 76 5.05 15.44 4.69
CA GLY A 76 3.72 15.89 4.26
C GLY A 76 3.02 14.92 3.32
N ILE A 77 3.39 13.63 3.35
CA ILE A 77 2.82 12.60 2.48
C ILE A 77 1.55 12.01 3.08
N ASN A 78 0.47 12.02 2.30
CA ASN A 78 -0.81 11.43 2.68
C ASN A 78 -1.28 10.41 1.63
N THR A 79 -2.03 9.40 2.07
CA THR A 79 -2.64 8.41 1.18
C THR A 79 -4.01 8.86 0.73
N GLY A 80 -4.28 8.75 -0.58
CA GLY A 80 -5.58 8.95 -1.21
C GLY A 80 -6.31 7.65 -1.53
N ALA A 81 -7.58 7.77 -1.95
CA ALA A 81 -8.45 6.65 -2.29
C ALA A 81 -8.47 5.59 -1.16
N GLY A 82 -7.74 4.49 -1.35
CA GLY A 82 -7.31 3.61 -0.26
C GLY A 82 -8.35 2.60 0.22
N VAL A 83 -9.47 2.44 -0.48
CA VAL A 83 -10.40 1.33 -0.28
C VAL A 83 -10.16 0.30 -1.38
N ILE A 84 -9.80 -0.93 -0.99
CA ILE A 84 -9.63 -2.09 -1.87
C ILE A 84 -10.77 -3.05 -1.55
N ASP A 85 -11.68 -3.25 -2.49
CA ASP A 85 -12.86 -4.09 -2.33
C ASP A 85 -12.51 -5.59 -2.22
N GLU A 86 -13.40 -6.36 -1.60
CA GLU A 86 -13.23 -7.80 -1.38
C GLU A 86 -13.05 -8.60 -2.69
N ASP A 87 -13.68 -8.16 -3.77
CA ASP A 87 -13.66 -8.78 -5.10
C ASP A 87 -12.63 -8.16 -6.06
N TYR A 88 -11.88 -7.15 -5.62
CA TYR A 88 -10.83 -6.56 -6.44
C TYR A 88 -9.67 -7.53 -6.65
N ARG A 89 -9.29 -7.78 -7.91
CA ARG A 89 -8.15 -8.64 -8.28
C ARG A 89 -7.14 -7.94 -9.19
N GLY A 90 -7.28 -6.64 -9.39
CA GLY A 90 -6.36 -5.85 -10.20
C GLY A 90 -5.04 -5.50 -9.46
N PRO A 91 -4.11 -4.82 -10.15
CA PRO A 91 -2.87 -4.35 -9.54
C PRO A 91 -3.12 -3.28 -8.46
N VAL A 92 -2.56 -3.49 -7.28
CA VAL A 92 -2.63 -2.51 -6.19
C VAL A 92 -1.66 -1.36 -6.46
N GLY A 93 -2.16 -0.13 -6.42
CA GLY A 93 -1.37 1.09 -6.45
C GLY A 93 -1.65 1.94 -5.21
N VAL A 94 -0.64 2.67 -4.73
CA VAL A 94 -0.79 3.60 -3.60
C VAL A 94 -0.91 5.01 -4.14
N VAL A 95 -2.10 5.60 -4.02
CA VAL A 95 -2.30 7.02 -4.34
C VAL A 95 -1.67 7.85 -3.22
N LEU A 96 -0.68 8.68 -3.55
CA LEU A 96 -0.04 9.57 -2.60
C LEU A 96 -0.26 11.03 -3.00
N PHE A 97 -0.63 11.85 -2.03
CA PHE A 97 -0.64 13.31 -2.10
C PHE A 97 0.58 13.87 -1.39
N ASN A 98 1.23 14.85 -1.99
CA ASN A 98 2.36 15.56 -1.39
C ASN A 98 1.93 16.95 -0.94
N HIS A 99 1.70 17.12 0.35
CA HIS A 99 1.44 18.40 1.00
C HIS A 99 2.71 19.07 1.55
N GLY A 100 3.88 18.45 1.33
CA GLY A 100 5.18 18.98 1.74
C GLY A 100 5.66 20.13 0.85
N GLU A 101 6.83 20.66 1.20
CA GLU A 101 7.41 21.82 0.51
C GLU A 101 8.41 21.45 -0.60
N GLN A 102 8.70 20.15 -0.77
CA GLN A 102 9.68 19.60 -1.70
C GLN A 102 9.05 18.44 -2.49
N ASP A 103 9.60 18.14 -3.66
CA ASP A 103 9.28 16.90 -4.37
C ASP A 103 9.68 15.69 -3.51
N PHE A 104 8.84 14.66 -3.50
CA PHE A 104 9.08 13.45 -2.72
C PHE A 104 9.43 12.30 -3.64
N GLN A 105 10.62 11.73 -3.45
CA GLN A 105 11.09 10.57 -4.18
C GLN A 105 10.76 9.30 -3.40
N VAL A 106 10.03 8.41 -4.05
CA VAL A 106 9.86 7.02 -3.62
C VAL A 106 10.88 6.21 -4.41
N ILE A 107 11.88 5.67 -3.72
CA ILE A 107 12.98 4.86 -4.24
C ILE A 107 13.08 3.56 -3.44
#